data_AF-A0A3N2PF84-F1
#
_entry.id   AF-A0A3N2PF84-F1
#
_cell.length_a   1.000
_cell.length_b   1.000
_cell.length_c   1.000
_cell.angle_alpha   90.00
_cell.angle_beta   90.00
_cell.angle_gamma   90.00
#
_symmetry.space_group_name_H-M   'P 1'
#
loop_
_entity.id
_entity.type
_entity.pdbx_description
1 polymer ?
#
loop_
_entity_poly.entity_id
_entity_poly.type
_entity_poly.pdbx_seq_one_letter_code
_entity_poly.pdbx_strand_id
1 'polypeptide(L)'
;MAPNPDLIINIDPGEAGSETIRTVVLPWSGQSIPVRIPPGMTDGAILQLPGLGPATAPGGPPRDAYVQVRIVPGAAGPVPPAAPSGPGAPTSASPFGATPPTAPLGAVPPTSTPPTTSFGAVPPASAPPTAQYGAVPPTSGPPTAPFGPYPPAAPPPARGSGKGKILAIVGGAVAVVLLVVLAVPVVFWVSRDSGGAPSNQAGTAPAGADPSPSATPISPQEYQTLLTAVDKSVDDAFAKLREAKNPKAVGTAVDGIEAAVEEQIAALSKITPPPNVATAHADLLSGLEALVDSLAETGSAAGAGEVCVGSSALARLSRESSAEEVRAAQQALATADPAQPYQVGSLVPEKTSDSNRRLSNGKFLKRTKSGLGQLKIENGGSSDSVINLVRSGSKSPMVSVYVRAKGKFTVTGVRDGTYRIYMTGGKDWDGKAKAFSRDCSFQRFEDTFKFTTTSTQYTIWTITLTPTVGGNARTSDVDPSSFPGS
;
A
#
# COMPACT_ATOMS: atom_id res chain seq x y z
N MET A 1 -19.14 -20.30 26.52
CA MET A 1 -18.57 -20.23 25.17
C MET A 1 -18.20 -18.77 24.95
N ALA A 2 -16.92 -18.43 24.79
CA ALA A 2 -16.53 -17.05 24.49
C ALA A 2 -17.11 -16.67 23.11
N PRO A 3 -17.64 -15.45 22.93
CA PRO A 3 -18.10 -15.00 21.62
C PRO A 3 -16.94 -15.02 20.62
N ASN A 4 -17.22 -15.38 19.36
CA ASN A 4 -16.22 -15.28 18.29
C ASN A 4 -15.77 -13.82 18.16
N PRO A 5 -14.46 -13.54 18.10
CA PRO A 5 -13.99 -12.17 17.98
C PRO A 5 -14.32 -11.61 16.58
N ASP A 6 -14.80 -10.37 16.55
CA ASP A 6 -15.01 -9.62 15.31
C ASP A 6 -13.70 -9.04 14.77
N LEU A 7 -12.68 -8.88 15.63
CA LEU A 7 -11.38 -8.30 15.30
C LEU A 7 -10.26 -8.87 16.19
N ILE A 8 -9.03 -8.96 15.66
CA ILE A 8 -7.84 -9.39 16.41
C ILE A 8 -6.81 -8.26 16.40
N ILE A 9 -6.27 -7.93 17.57
CA ILE A 9 -5.21 -6.93 17.75
C ILE A 9 -3.95 -7.63 18.24
N ASN A 10 -2.84 -7.49 17.51
CA ASN A 10 -1.54 -8.05 17.90
C ASN A 10 -0.73 -7.03 18.70
N ILE A 11 -0.47 -7.29 19.98
CA ILE A 11 0.38 -6.44 20.85
C ILE A 11 1.69 -7.13 21.18
N ASP A 12 2.72 -6.35 21.48
CA ASP A 12 4.01 -6.89 21.91
C ASP A 12 3.94 -7.36 23.40
N PRO A 13 4.73 -8.37 23.83
CA PRO A 13 4.82 -8.74 25.24
C PRO A 13 5.13 -7.57 26.18
N GLY A 14 5.89 -6.56 25.75
CA GLY A 14 6.14 -5.35 26.54
C GLY A 14 4.91 -4.47 26.74
N GLU A 15 4.02 -4.42 25.74
CA GLU A 15 2.77 -3.64 25.77
C GLU A 15 1.69 -4.33 26.60
N ALA A 16 1.69 -5.66 26.69
CA ALA A 16 0.75 -6.40 27.54
C ALA A 16 0.93 -6.11 29.04
N GLY A 17 2.12 -5.65 29.45
CA GLY A 17 2.44 -5.33 30.85
C GLY A 17 2.01 -3.93 31.31
N SER A 18 1.60 -3.04 30.40
CA SER A 18 1.26 -1.65 30.70
C SER A 18 -0.04 -1.22 30.01
N GLU A 19 -0.72 -0.22 30.57
CA GLU A 19 -1.91 0.34 29.90
C GLU A 19 -1.51 1.01 28.59
N THR A 20 -2.10 0.57 27.47
CA THR A 20 -1.77 1.08 26.14
C THR A 20 -3.05 1.51 25.42
N ILE A 21 -3.03 2.66 24.76
CA ILE A 21 -4.12 3.10 23.87
C ILE A 21 -3.67 2.84 22.44
N ARG A 22 -4.45 2.07 21.68
CA ARG A 22 -4.16 1.77 20.28
C ARG A 22 -5.28 2.23 19.38
N THR A 23 -4.94 2.97 18.33
CA THR A 23 -5.91 3.32 17.28
C THR A 23 -6.17 2.09 16.42
N VAL A 24 -7.44 1.74 16.27
CA VAL A 24 -7.89 0.54 15.57
C VAL A 24 -8.92 0.93 14.53
N VAL A 25 -8.74 0.45 13.29
CA VAL A 25 -9.72 0.62 12.22
C VAL A 25 -10.70 -0.54 12.27
N LEU A 26 -11.99 -0.23 12.42
CA LEU A 26 -13.06 -1.23 12.45
C LEU A 26 -13.35 -1.72 11.02
N PRO A 27 -13.17 -3.01 10.69
CA PRO A 27 -13.26 -3.49 9.31
C PRO A 27 -14.68 -3.43 8.71
N TRP A 28 -15.71 -3.34 9.54
CA TRP A 28 -17.11 -3.24 9.10
C TRP A 28 -17.60 -1.81 8.87
N SER A 29 -16.96 -0.79 9.46
CA SER A 29 -17.37 0.62 9.32
C SER A 29 -16.30 1.51 8.71
N GLY A 30 -15.03 1.08 8.67
CA GLY A 30 -13.90 1.92 8.29
C GLY A 30 -13.53 2.99 9.33
N GLN A 31 -14.24 3.06 10.46
CA GLN A 31 -14.01 4.06 11.49
C GLN A 31 -12.75 3.73 12.30
N SER A 32 -11.92 4.75 12.56
CA SER A 32 -10.75 4.66 13.44
C SER A 32 -11.14 5.05 14.86
N ILE A 33 -10.87 4.18 15.84
CA ILE A 33 -11.22 4.42 17.25
C ILE A 33 -10.02 4.12 18.15
N PRO A 34 -9.70 4.99 19.13
CA PRO A 34 -8.72 4.68 20.17
C PRO A 34 -9.30 3.62 21.12
N VAL A 35 -8.66 2.46 21.17
CA VAL A 35 -9.00 1.34 22.05
C VAL A 35 -8.01 1.28 23.19
N ARG A 36 -8.50 1.38 24.44
CA ARG A 36 -7.70 1.24 25.65
C ARG A 36 -7.55 -0.24 26.01
N ILE A 37 -6.31 -0.71 26.06
CA ILE A 37 -5.92 -2.08 26.42
C ILE A 37 -5.39 -2.04 27.87
N PRO A 38 -6.11 -2.66 28.84
CA PRO A 38 -5.68 -2.72 30.23
C PRO A 38 -4.35 -3.49 30.42
N PRO A 39 -3.55 -3.14 31.45
CA PRO A 39 -2.34 -3.89 31.79
C PRO A 39 -2.69 -5.29 32.30
N GLY A 40 -1.83 -6.27 32.01
CA GLY A 40 -1.99 -7.65 32.47
C GLY A 40 -2.93 -8.50 31.60
N MET A 41 -3.29 -8.03 30.40
CA MET A 41 -4.01 -8.83 29.41
C MET A 41 -3.21 -10.08 29.03
N THR A 42 -3.87 -11.25 28.99
CA THR A 42 -3.27 -12.52 28.54
C THR A 42 -3.54 -12.76 27.05
N ASP A 43 -2.70 -13.56 26.40
CA ASP A 43 -2.94 -13.98 25.01
C ASP A 43 -4.33 -14.63 24.86
N GLY A 44 -5.10 -14.16 23.90
CA GLY A 44 -6.47 -14.60 23.64
C GLY A 44 -7.56 -13.90 24.44
N ALA A 45 -7.22 -12.94 25.31
CA ALA A 45 -8.21 -12.15 26.06
C ALA A 45 -9.15 -11.36 25.14
N ILE A 46 -10.41 -11.21 25.54
CA ILE A 46 -11.44 -10.52 24.75
C ILE A 46 -11.77 -9.18 25.41
N LEU A 47 -11.70 -8.11 24.64
CA LEU A 47 -12.18 -6.78 24.98
C LEU A 47 -13.51 -6.54 24.28
N GLN A 48 -14.53 -6.15 25.06
CA GLN A 48 -15.83 -5.76 24.54
C GLN A 48 -15.84 -4.26 24.25
N LEU A 49 -16.25 -3.88 23.04
CA LEU A 49 -16.47 -2.49 22.62
C LEU A 49 -17.98 -2.27 22.44
N PRO A 50 -18.66 -1.64 23.43
CA PRO A 50 -20.11 -1.49 23.40
C PRO A 50 -20.61 -0.70 22.19
N GLY A 51 -21.59 -1.22 21.47
CA GLY A 51 -22.24 -0.55 20.32
C GLY A 51 -21.35 -0.26 19.11
N LEU A 52 -20.16 -0.90 19.03
CA LEU A 52 -19.20 -0.66 17.96
C LEU A 52 -19.06 -1.84 16.99
N GLY A 53 -19.81 -2.92 17.15
CA GLY A 53 -19.77 -4.13 16.34
C GLY A 53 -20.67 -4.09 15.09
N PRO A 54 -20.55 -5.10 14.21
CA PRO A 54 -21.30 -5.13 12.96
C PRO A 54 -22.81 -5.32 13.22
N ALA A 55 -23.63 -4.55 12.51
CA ALA A 55 -25.08 -4.69 12.58
C ALA A 55 -25.52 -6.11 12.17
N THR A 56 -26.51 -6.67 12.86
CA THR A 56 -27.03 -8.02 12.59
C THR A 56 -27.95 -8.10 11.36
N ALA A 57 -28.35 -6.95 10.81
CA ALA A 57 -29.11 -6.82 9.58
C ALA A 57 -28.79 -5.47 8.90
N PRO A 58 -28.95 -5.34 7.57
CA PRO A 58 -28.76 -4.07 6.87
C PRO A 58 -29.67 -2.97 7.46
N GLY A 59 -29.07 -1.89 7.97
CA GLY A 59 -29.79 -0.76 8.58
C GLY A 59 -30.23 -0.96 10.05
N GLY A 60 -29.86 -2.07 10.70
CA GLY A 60 -30.13 -2.30 12.13
C GLY A 60 -29.13 -1.61 13.07
N PRO A 61 -29.45 -1.50 14.37
CA PRO A 61 -28.53 -0.93 15.36
C PRO A 61 -27.23 -1.76 15.48
N PRO A 62 -26.07 -1.12 15.70
CA PRO A 62 -24.82 -1.82 15.96
C PRO A 62 -24.90 -2.71 17.22
N ARG A 63 -24.25 -3.88 17.17
CA ARG A 63 -24.06 -4.73 18.36
C ARG A 63 -22.74 -4.38 19.06
N ASP A 64 -22.37 -5.07 20.12
CA ASP A 64 -21.04 -4.93 20.71
C ASP A 64 -19.98 -5.63 19.86
N ALA A 65 -18.81 -5.01 19.70
CA ALA A 65 -17.68 -5.67 19.05
C ALA A 65 -16.85 -6.45 20.06
N TYR A 66 -16.42 -7.65 19.71
CA TYR A 66 -15.49 -8.44 20.51
C TYR A 66 -14.11 -8.44 19.87
N VAL A 67 -13.15 -7.85 20.57
CA VAL A 67 -11.77 -7.70 20.09
C VAL A 67 -10.87 -8.66 20.85
N GLN A 68 -10.21 -9.58 20.14
CA GLN A 68 -9.25 -10.48 20.75
C GLN A 68 -7.85 -9.87 20.76
N VAL A 69 -7.24 -9.82 21.94
CA VAL A 69 -5.84 -9.44 22.12
C VAL A 69 -4.98 -10.67 21.85
N ARG A 70 -4.01 -10.54 20.94
CA ARG A 70 -2.98 -11.54 20.70
C ARG A 70 -1.62 -10.98 21.05
N ILE A 71 -0.85 -11.69 21.86
CA ILE A 71 0.49 -11.25 22.26
C ILE A 71 1.51 -11.89 21.31
N VAL A 72 2.17 -11.08 20.48
CA VAL A 72 3.15 -11.54 19.47
C VAL A 72 4.46 -10.76 19.64
N PRO A 73 5.60 -11.44 19.89
CA PRO A 73 6.90 -10.78 19.96
C PRO A 73 7.25 -10.09 18.63
N GLY A 74 7.53 -8.78 18.66
CA GLY A 74 7.92 -7.99 17.49
C GLY A 74 6.78 -7.26 16.78
N ALA A 75 5.61 -7.11 17.41
CA ALA A 75 4.45 -6.39 16.86
C ALA A 75 4.55 -4.84 16.91
N ALA A 76 5.69 -4.31 17.38
CA ALA A 76 5.91 -2.87 17.50
C ALA A 76 5.99 -2.20 16.11
N GLY A 77 4.97 -1.39 15.80
CA GLY A 77 5.12 -0.29 14.84
C GLY A 77 6.08 0.78 15.38
N PRO A 78 6.43 1.81 14.59
CA PRO A 78 7.42 2.81 14.97
C PRO A 78 7.10 3.43 16.34
N VAL A 79 8.06 3.31 17.25
CA VAL A 79 8.01 3.86 18.61
C VAL A 79 8.01 5.39 18.49
N PRO A 80 7.03 6.12 19.07
CA PRO A 80 7.12 7.57 19.15
C PRO A 80 8.37 7.96 19.96
N PRO A 81 9.13 8.98 19.55
CA PRO A 81 10.34 9.36 20.27
C PRO A 81 10.02 9.73 21.72
N ALA A 82 10.81 9.17 22.64
CA ALA A 82 10.70 9.44 24.05
C ALA A 82 10.83 10.95 24.33
N ALA A 83 9.91 11.49 25.12
CA ALA A 83 9.96 12.87 25.59
C ALA A 83 11.26 13.13 26.38
N PRO A 84 11.89 14.31 26.23
CA PRO A 84 13.16 14.60 26.89
C PRO A 84 12.96 14.70 28.41
N SER A 85 13.72 13.91 29.15
CA SER A 85 13.81 13.98 30.61
C SER A 85 14.62 15.22 31.02
N GLY A 86 13.96 16.18 31.67
CA GLY A 86 14.64 17.31 32.35
C GLY A 86 15.29 16.89 33.67
N PRO A 87 16.27 17.65 34.18
CA PRO A 87 17.23 17.18 35.18
C PRO A 87 16.81 17.44 36.64
N GLY A 88 17.16 16.50 37.53
CA GLY A 88 17.77 16.81 38.83
C GLY A 88 16.90 16.83 40.11
N ALA A 89 16.80 15.67 40.76
CA ALA A 89 17.04 15.40 42.20
C ALA A 89 16.13 16.05 43.31
N PRO A 90 16.15 15.59 44.59
CA PRO A 90 16.99 14.55 45.19
C PRO A 90 16.29 13.47 46.05
N THR A 91 17.14 12.50 46.39
CA THR A 91 17.11 11.38 47.32
C THR A 91 16.38 11.55 48.65
N SER A 92 15.73 10.47 49.10
CA SER A 92 15.67 10.12 50.52
C SER A 92 15.56 8.59 50.70
N ALA A 93 16.40 8.09 51.59
CA ALA A 93 16.75 6.70 51.81
C ALA A 93 15.67 5.88 52.55
N SER A 94 15.71 4.57 52.35
CA SER A 94 15.10 3.56 53.23
C SER A 94 15.73 3.61 54.65
N PRO A 95 15.13 2.97 55.67
CA PRO A 95 15.53 1.57 55.88
C PRO A 95 14.54 0.60 56.61
N PHE A 96 14.85 -0.70 56.46
CA PHE A 96 14.60 -1.87 57.33
C PHE A 96 13.17 -2.29 57.77
N GLY A 97 12.77 -3.49 57.30
CA GLY A 97 12.60 -4.69 58.15
C GLY A 97 11.23 -4.96 58.78
N ALA A 98 10.59 -6.09 58.43
CA ALA A 98 10.10 -7.12 59.38
C ALA A 98 9.20 -8.17 58.69
N THR A 99 9.30 -9.38 59.23
CA THR A 99 8.72 -10.71 58.91
C THR A 99 7.19 -10.83 59.11
N PRO A 100 6.55 -11.95 58.67
CA PRO A 100 5.09 -12.10 58.64
C PRO A 100 4.54 -12.79 59.91
N PRO A 101 3.21 -12.77 60.13
CA PRO A 101 2.57 -13.75 60.99
C PRO A 101 1.48 -14.60 60.30
N THR A 102 1.25 -15.73 60.95
CA THR A 102 0.53 -16.95 60.56
C THR A 102 -0.90 -16.96 61.15
N ALA A 103 -1.93 -17.23 60.31
CA ALA A 103 -3.22 -17.96 60.54
C ALA A 103 -4.14 -17.56 61.75
N PRO A 104 -5.43 -18.04 61.92
CA PRO A 104 -6.11 -19.17 61.26
C PRO A 104 -7.64 -19.05 60.93
N LEU A 105 -8.10 -20.02 60.12
CA LEU A 105 -9.37 -20.79 60.08
C LEU A 105 -10.74 -20.14 60.40
N GLY A 106 -11.72 -20.35 59.50
CA GLY A 106 -13.15 -20.37 59.86
C GLY A 106 -14.16 -20.45 58.70
N ALA A 107 -14.70 -21.65 58.48
CA ALA A 107 -16.08 -22.00 58.03
C ALA A 107 -16.60 -21.72 56.58
N VAL A 108 -17.18 -22.79 56.01
CA VAL A 108 -18.13 -22.92 54.86
C VAL A 108 -19.55 -23.16 55.42
N PRO A 109 -20.65 -23.26 54.64
CA PRO A 109 -21.19 -22.53 53.46
C PRO A 109 -22.67 -22.04 53.77
N PRO A 110 -23.58 -21.67 52.82
CA PRO A 110 -24.24 -22.64 51.93
C PRO A 110 -24.61 -22.13 50.50
N THR A 111 -25.01 -23.10 49.70
CA THR A 111 -25.54 -23.09 48.33
C THR A 111 -26.89 -22.36 48.17
N SER A 112 -27.10 -21.69 47.02
CA SER A 112 -28.43 -21.36 46.53
C SER A 112 -28.55 -21.57 45.02
N THR A 113 -29.62 -22.28 44.67
CA THR A 113 -30.09 -22.86 43.41
C THR A 113 -30.54 -21.84 42.34
N PRO A 114 -30.64 -22.23 41.06
CA PRO A 114 -31.30 -21.45 40.01
C PRO A 114 -32.81 -21.76 39.93
N PRO A 115 -33.67 -20.81 39.54
CA PRO A 115 -35.08 -21.09 39.30
C PRO A 115 -35.34 -21.67 37.91
N THR A 116 -36.06 -22.79 37.90
CA THR A 116 -36.78 -23.38 36.77
C THR A 116 -38.17 -22.75 36.62
N THR A 117 -38.59 -22.45 35.40
CA THR A 117 -40.01 -22.58 34.97
C THR A 117 -40.08 -23.07 33.53
N SER A 118 -41.07 -23.94 33.32
CA SER A 118 -41.24 -24.95 32.28
C SER A 118 -42.29 -24.59 31.21
N PHE A 119 -42.57 -25.57 30.32
CA PHE A 119 -43.62 -25.69 29.29
C PHE A 119 -43.17 -25.35 27.85
N GLY A 120 -43.23 -26.25 26.86
CA GLY A 120 -43.71 -27.64 26.83
C GLY A 120 -43.65 -28.25 25.41
N ALA A 121 -43.71 -29.58 25.39
CA ALA A 121 -44.19 -30.48 24.34
C ALA A 121 -43.45 -30.58 22.97
N VAL A 122 -42.92 -31.78 22.75
CA VAL A 122 -42.45 -32.37 21.49
C VAL A 122 -43.64 -33.05 20.77
N PRO A 123 -43.67 -33.09 19.43
CA PRO A 123 -44.12 -34.31 18.75
C PRO A 123 -43.17 -34.75 17.59
N PRO A 124 -43.36 -35.97 17.05
CA PRO A 124 -42.25 -36.87 16.72
C PRO A 124 -41.83 -36.93 15.24
N ALA A 125 -40.76 -37.70 15.02
CA ALA A 125 -40.09 -38.05 13.78
C ALA A 125 -40.98 -38.47 12.61
N SER A 126 -40.53 -38.16 11.39
CA SER A 126 -40.93 -38.86 10.16
C SER A 126 -39.82 -38.79 9.10
N ALA A 127 -39.25 -39.95 8.81
CA ALA A 127 -38.60 -40.32 7.57
C ALA A 127 -39.02 -41.77 7.27
N PRO A 128 -38.92 -42.31 6.03
CA PRO A 128 -38.82 -41.71 4.70
C PRO A 128 -39.97 -42.23 3.78
N PRO A 129 -39.87 -42.09 2.44
CA PRO A 129 -39.81 -43.35 1.69
C PRO A 129 -38.82 -43.39 0.52
N THR A 130 -38.36 -44.61 0.31
CA THR A 130 -37.61 -45.21 -0.81
C THR A 130 -38.30 -45.09 -2.17
N ALA A 131 -37.51 -44.95 -3.23
CA ALA A 131 -37.83 -45.48 -4.56
C ALA A 131 -36.57 -46.07 -5.22
N GLN A 132 -36.74 -47.29 -5.75
CA GLN A 132 -35.74 -48.21 -6.29
C GLN A 132 -35.45 -47.98 -7.79
N TYR A 133 -34.19 -48.27 -8.16
CA TYR A 133 -33.69 -48.92 -9.38
C TYR A 133 -34.30 -48.63 -10.76
N GLY A 134 -33.42 -48.25 -11.70
CA GLY A 134 -33.67 -48.36 -13.14
C GLY A 134 -32.43 -48.10 -14.02
N ALA A 135 -31.76 -49.20 -14.40
CA ALA A 135 -31.01 -49.48 -15.63
C ALA A 135 -30.14 -48.42 -16.35
N VAL A 136 -28.88 -48.82 -16.58
CA VAL A 136 -27.94 -48.36 -17.62
C VAL A 136 -28.43 -48.69 -19.04
N PRO A 137 -28.21 -47.77 -20.02
CA PRO A 137 -27.97 -48.14 -21.41
C PRO A 137 -26.54 -47.77 -21.88
N PRO A 138 -25.97 -48.50 -22.86
CA PRO A 138 -24.60 -48.29 -23.34
C PRO A 138 -24.51 -47.36 -24.57
N THR A 139 -23.26 -46.97 -24.89
CA THR A 139 -22.77 -46.34 -26.13
C THR A 139 -23.10 -44.84 -26.26
N SER A 140 -22.18 -43.92 -26.59
CA SER A 140 -21.21 -43.94 -27.68
C SER A 140 -20.11 -42.91 -27.41
N GLY A 141 -18.85 -43.29 -27.66
CA GLY A 141 -17.72 -42.36 -27.61
C GLY A 141 -17.66 -41.49 -28.88
N PRO A 142 -17.17 -40.25 -28.81
CA PRO A 142 -16.88 -39.46 -30.00
C PRO A 142 -15.63 -40.01 -30.73
N PRO A 143 -15.61 -39.98 -32.07
CA PRO A 143 -14.63 -40.67 -32.88
C PRO A 143 -13.23 -40.02 -32.79
N THR A 144 -12.22 -40.86 -32.67
CA THR A 144 -10.81 -40.54 -32.91
C THR A 144 -10.60 -40.20 -34.38
N ALA A 145 -10.34 -38.93 -34.68
CA ALA A 145 -9.79 -38.52 -35.97
C ALA A 145 -8.25 -38.71 -35.95
N PRO A 146 -7.64 -39.36 -36.94
CA PRO A 146 -6.19 -39.50 -37.03
C PRO A 146 -5.55 -38.17 -37.43
N PHE A 147 -4.63 -37.68 -36.60
CA PHE A 147 -3.79 -36.54 -36.91
C PHE A 147 -2.86 -36.88 -38.09
N GLY A 148 -3.04 -36.18 -39.21
CA GLY A 148 -2.10 -36.19 -40.33
C GLY A 148 -0.76 -35.52 -39.97
N PRO A 149 0.29 -35.76 -40.75
CA PRO A 149 1.65 -35.30 -40.45
C PRO A 149 1.80 -33.77 -40.53
N TYR A 150 2.53 -33.22 -39.55
CA TYR A 150 2.89 -31.80 -39.45
C TYR A 150 3.77 -31.35 -40.64
N PRO A 151 3.54 -30.15 -41.22
CA PRO A 151 4.46 -29.56 -42.19
C PRO A 151 5.74 -29.05 -41.50
N PRO A 152 6.90 -29.03 -42.21
CA PRO A 152 8.20 -28.69 -41.64
C PRO A 152 8.35 -27.20 -41.30
N ALA A 153 9.15 -26.95 -40.26
CA ALA A 153 9.42 -25.64 -39.67
C ALA A 153 10.15 -24.68 -40.61
N ALA A 154 9.72 -23.41 -40.58
CA ALA A 154 10.42 -22.30 -41.23
C ALA A 154 11.73 -21.95 -40.48
N PRO A 155 12.82 -21.58 -41.20
CA PRO A 155 14.10 -21.25 -40.60
C PRO A 155 14.09 -19.87 -39.89
N PRO A 156 14.94 -19.66 -38.86
CA PRO A 156 14.99 -18.42 -38.10
C PRO A 156 15.70 -17.28 -38.87
N PRO A 157 15.28 -16.01 -38.72
CA PRO A 157 15.98 -14.88 -39.30
C PRO A 157 17.29 -14.55 -38.55
N ALA A 158 18.25 -14.05 -39.33
CA ALA A 158 19.65 -13.87 -39.00
C ALA A 158 19.95 -12.81 -37.91
N ARG A 159 21.02 -13.07 -37.14
CA ARG A 159 21.68 -12.12 -36.24
C ARG A 159 22.36 -11.00 -37.03
N GLY A 160 21.91 -9.76 -36.83
CA GLY A 160 22.66 -8.55 -37.17
C GLY A 160 23.51 -8.10 -35.98
N SER A 161 24.82 -8.10 -36.17
CA SER A 161 25.85 -7.57 -35.27
C SER A 161 25.98 -6.05 -35.42
N GLY A 162 25.95 -5.31 -34.32
CA GLY A 162 26.29 -3.88 -34.27
C GLY A 162 26.98 -3.54 -32.96
N LYS A 163 28.30 -3.42 -33.03
CA LYS A 163 29.20 -3.06 -31.92
C LYS A 163 29.06 -1.57 -31.57
N GLY A 164 29.05 -1.29 -30.28
CA GLY A 164 29.83 -0.20 -29.65
C GLY A 164 29.38 1.24 -29.88
N LYS A 165 29.03 1.92 -28.77
CA LYS A 165 29.83 3.05 -28.24
C LYS A 165 29.40 3.33 -26.81
N ILE A 166 30.36 3.13 -25.91
CA ILE A 166 30.39 3.66 -24.56
C ILE A 166 30.63 5.16 -24.71
N LEU A 167 29.77 6.00 -24.13
CA LEU A 167 30.12 7.38 -23.85
C LEU A 167 29.68 7.71 -22.42
N ALA A 168 30.66 7.70 -21.53
CA ALA A 168 30.59 8.42 -20.28
C ALA A 168 30.61 9.92 -20.60
N ILE A 169 29.65 10.68 -20.07
CA ILE A 169 29.81 12.11 -19.85
C ILE A 169 29.45 12.36 -18.39
N VAL A 170 30.51 12.53 -17.62
CA VAL A 170 30.54 13.18 -16.32
C VAL A 170 30.36 14.68 -16.54
N GLY A 171 29.49 15.29 -15.75
CA GLY A 171 29.69 16.67 -15.27
C GLY A 171 29.26 17.82 -16.18
N GLY A 172 28.43 18.69 -15.60
CA GLY A 172 28.48 20.13 -15.87
C GLY A 172 27.43 20.66 -16.84
N ALA A 173 26.38 21.26 -16.31
CA ALA A 173 25.85 22.56 -16.73
C ALA A 173 24.68 22.98 -15.81
N VAL A 174 24.98 23.27 -14.54
CA VAL A 174 24.14 24.14 -13.70
C VAL A 174 24.92 25.45 -13.56
N ALA A 175 24.80 26.29 -14.57
CA ALA A 175 25.21 27.69 -14.55
C ALA A 175 24.48 28.38 -15.69
N VAL A 176 23.97 29.59 -15.43
CA VAL A 176 23.07 30.43 -16.26
C VAL A 176 21.60 30.04 -15.99
N VAL A 177 20.84 30.73 -15.12
CA VAL A 177 20.64 32.19 -15.01
C VAL A 177 20.54 32.59 -13.53
N LEU A 178 21.58 33.24 -13.02
CA LEU A 178 21.56 33.97 -11.75
C LEU A 178 22.13 35.36 -12.04
N LEU A 179 21.30 36.23 -12.62
CA LEU A 179 21.58 37.66 -12.78
C LEU A 179 20.27 38.42 -12.97
N VAL A 180 19.61 38.73 -11.85
CA VAL A 180 19.29 40.11 -11.40
C VAL A 180 18.95 39.99 -9.90
N VAL A 181 19.93 40.27 -9.04
CA VAL A 181 19.66 40.68 -7.67
C VAL A 181 19.70 42.20 -7.67
N LEU A 182 18.54 42.84 -7.52
CA LEU A 182 18.44 44.16 -6.90
C LEU A 182 17.21 44.19 -5.97
N ALA A 183 17.53 44.10 -4.68
CA ALA A 183 16.83 44.60 -3.50
C ALA A 183 15.29 44.63 -3.49
N VAL A 184 14.69 43.70 -2.73
CA VAL A 184 13.44 43.96 -1.98
C VAL A 184 13.58 43.34 -0.58
N PRO A 185 13.31 44.07 0.51
CA PRO A 185 13.42 43.53 1.85
C PRO A 185 12.25 42.56 2.12
N VAL A 186 12.60 41.36 2.60
CA VAL A 186 11.64 40.40 3.17
C VAL A 186 11.15 40.98 4.50
N VAL A 187 9.86 41.31 4.58
CA VAL A 187 9.19 41.55 5.86
C VAL A 187 8.27 40.35 6.13
N PHE A 188 8.80 39.43 6.93
CA PHE A 188 8.05 38.43 7.67
C PHE A 188 7.28 39.14 8.79
N TRP A 189 5.97 38.92 8.91
CA TRP A 189 5.29 39.07 10.20
C TRP A 189 4.31 37.90 10.42
N VAL A 190 4.72 37.05 11.34
CA VAL A 190 3.86 36.17 12.14
C VAL A 190 3.47 36.95 13.39
N SER A 191 2.16 37.05 13.69
CA SER A 191 1.52 36.95 15.01
C SER A 191 0.07 37.43 14.90
N ARG A 192 -0.94 36.57 15.02
CA ARG A 192 -1.53 36.01 16.26
C ARG A 192 -2.71 36.86 16.74
N ASP A 193 -3.89 36.27 16.67
CA ASP A 193 -5.18 36.79 17.12
C ASP A 193 -5.17 37.26 18.58
N SER A 194 -5.86 38.38 18.84
CA SER A 194 -6.53 38.70 20.11
C SER A 194 -7.61 39.75 19.84
N GLY A 195 -8.85 39.43 20.24
CA GLY A 195 -10.05 40.19 19.91
C GLY A 195 -10.24 41.50 20.66
N GLY A 196 -11.04 42.38 20.03
CA GLY A 196 -11.61 43.60 20.61
C GLY A 196 -12.56 44.26 19.61
N ALA A 197 -13.81 44.49 20.01
CA ALA A 197 -14.90 45.05 19.21
C ALA A 197 -14.70 46.56 18.88
N PRO A 198 -15.47 47.16 17.95
CA PRO A 198 -15.06 48.36 17.21
C PRO A 198 -15.46 49.66 17.92
N SER A 199 -14.56 50.65 17.92
CA SER A 199 -14.86 52.04 18.23
C SER A 199 -14.57 52.91 17.02
N ASN A 200 -15.62 53.51 16.46
CA ASN A 200 -15.56 54.52 15.41
C ASN A 200 -14.71 55.72 15.87
N GLN A 201 -13.60 55.96 15.19
CA GLN A 201 -12.91 57.25 15.24
C GLN A 201 -12.50 57.64 13.82
N ALA A 202 -13.19 58.66 13.30
CA ALA A 202 -12.80 59.38 12.11
C ALA A 202 -11.49 60.14 12.39
N GLY A 203 -10.38 59.58 11.90
CA GLY A 203 -9.06 60.18 11.95
C GLY A 203 -8.59 60.52 10.54
N THR A 204 -8.26 61.79 10.34
CA THR A 204 -7.74 62.41 9.13
C THR A 204 -6.58 61.62 8.51
N ALA A 205 -6.71 61.29 7.23
CA ALA A 205 -5.68 60.61 6.44
C ALA A 205 -4.39 61.45 6.34
N PRO A 206 -3.20 60.89 6.60
CA PRO A 206 -1.95 61.46 6.11
C PRO A 206 -1.88 61.26 4.60
N ALA A 207 -1.73 62.35 3.87
CA ALA A 207 -1.38 62.33 2.45
C ALA A 207 0.06 61.81 2.27
N GLY A 208 0.24 60.93 1.28
CA GLY A 208 1.54 60.68 0.66
C GLY A 208 2.40 59.59 1.32
N ALA A 209 1.91 58.35 1.34
CA ALA A 209 2.83 57.23 1.13
C ALA A 209 3.04 57.12 -0.38
N ASP A 210 4.24 57.44 -0.87
CA ASP A 210 4.66 57.10 -2.23
C ASP A 210 4.36 55.61 -2.49
N PRO A 211 3.79 55.23 -3.65
CA PRO A 211 3.63 53.83 -3.98
C PRO A 211 5.02 53.20 -4.02
N SER A 212 5.26 52.25 -3.11
CA SER A 212 6.40 51.33 -3.18
C SER A 212 6.54 50.86 -4.64
N PRO A 213 7.74 50.88 -5.25
CA PRO A 213 7.89 50.51 -6.65
C PRO A 213 7.33 49.09 -6.83
N SER A 214 6.20 48.98 -7.52
CA SER A 214 5.67 47.69 -7.92
C SER A 214 6.78 46.97 -8.69
N ALA A 215 7.15 45.78 -8.23
CA ALA A 215 8.14 44.96 -8.90
C ALA A 215 7.78 44.88 -10.39
N THR A 216 8.75 45.17 -11.25
CA THR A 216 8.51 45.24 -12.70
C THR A 216 8.13 43.84 -13.17
N PRO A 217 6.97 43.65 -13.83
CA PRO A 217 6.58 42.35 -14.33
C PRO A 217 7.59 41.88 -15.37
N ILE A 218 7.90 40.59 -15.36
CA ILE A 218 8.80 40.01 -16.36
C ILE A 218 8.15 40.03 -17.75
N SER A 219 8.96 39.96 -18.80
CA SER A 219 8.40 39.91 -20.16
C SER A 219 7.66 38.59 -20.43
N PRO A 220 6.67 38.59 -21.34
CA PRO A 220 5.99 37.36 -21.78
C PRO A 220 6.95 36.25 -22.23
N GLN A 221 8.01 36.61 -22.96
CA GLN A 221 8.99 35.64 -23.47
C GLN A 221 9.83 35.02 -22.35
N GLU A 222 10.21 35.82 -21.36
CA GLU A 222 10.90 35.32 -20.16
C GLU A 222 9.97 34.41 -19.35
N TYR A 223 8.70 34.78 -19.19
CA TYR A 223 7.72 33.96 -18.48
C TYR A 223 7.50 32.61 -19.18
N GLN A 224 7.36 32.60 -20.51
CA GLN A 224 7.24 31.37 -21.29
C GLN A 224 8.48 30.46 -21.14
N THR A 225 9.68 31.04 -21.10
CA THR A 225 10.92 30.27 -20.92
C THR A 225 10.96 29.59 -19.55
N LEU A 226 10.49 30.29 -18.52
CA LEU A 226 10.36 29.75 -17.17
C LEU A 226 9.35 28.59 -17.11
N LEU A 227 8.18 28.75 -17.70
CA LEU A 227 7.17 27.69 -17.78
C LEU A 227 7.70 26.45 -18.49
N THR A 228 8.41 26.60 -19.61
CA THR A 228 9.02 25.47 -20.31
C THR A 228 10.11 24.77 -19.50
N ALA A 229 10.86 25.50 -18.65
CA ALA A 229 11.83 24.89 -17.74
C ALA A 229 11.16 24.08 -16.63
N VAL A 230 10.07 24.62 -16.06
CA VAL A 230 9.22 23.95 -15.07
C VAL A 230 8.66 22.65 -15.67
N ASP A 231 8.08 22.72 -16.86
CA ASP A 231 7.54 21.57 -17.59
C ASP A 231 8.56 20.46 -17.73
N LYS A 232 9.76 20.81 -18.22
CA LYS A 232 10.83 19.83 -18.42
C LYS A 232 11.25 19.15 -17.13
N SER A 233 11.41 19.92 -16.04
CA SER A 233 11.82 19.39 -14.74
C SER A 233 10.82 18.38 -14.20
N VAL A 234 9.53 18.75 -14.25
CA VAL A 234 8.42 17.91 -13.78
C VAL A 234 8.22 16.68 -14.68
N ASP A 235 8.31 16.83 -16.00
CA ASP A 235 8.22 15.72 -16.95
C ASP A 235 9.32 14.66 -16.74
N ASP A 236 10.56 15.10 -16.52
CA ASP A 236 11.70 14.23 -16.24
C ASP A 236 11.50 13.47 -14.91
N ALA A 237 10.86 14.09 -13.92
CA ALA A 237 10.50 13.44 -12.66
C ALA A 237 9.38 12.40 -12.84
N PHE A 238 8.29 12.74 -13.54
CA PHE A 238 7.23 11.78 -13.87
C PHE A 238 7.71 10.65 -14.78
N ALA A 239 8.72 10.86 -15.62
CA ALA A 239 9.35 9.81 -16.41
C ALA A 239 9.99 8.73 -15.52
N LYS A 240 10.68 9.14 -14.43
CA LYS A 240 11.21 8.18 -13.45
C LYS A 240 10.10 7.40 -12.75
N LEU A 241 8.98 8.05 -12.43
CA LEU A 241 7.82 7.36 -11.86
C LEU A 241 7.27 6.29 -12.81
N ARG A 242 7.15 6.58 -14.12
CA ARG A 242 6.70 5.60 -15.14
C ARG A 242 7.58 4.34 -15.18
N GLU A 243 8.85 4.45 -14.80
CA GLU A 243 9.80 3.34 -14.79
C GLU A 243 9.77 2.49 -13.51
N ALA A 244 9.08 2.95 -12.46
CA ALA A 244 9.00 2.24 -11.19
C ALA A 244 8.24 0.91 -11.32
N LYS A 245 8.83 -0.19 -10.85
CA LYS A 245 8.29 -1.56 -10.98
C LYS A 245 7.92 -2.23 -9.65
N ASN A 246 8.14 -1.55 -8.54
CA ASN A 246 7.82 -2.03 -7.21
C ASN A 246 7.49 -0.83 -6.29
N PRO A 247 6.80 -1.05 -5.16
CA PRO A 247 6.33 0.06 -4.32
C PRO A 247 7.45 0.94 -3.77
N LYS A 248 8.62 0.36 -3.46
CA LYS A 248 9.79 1.12 -2.99
C LYS A 248 10.31 2.07 -4.05
N ALA A 249 10.40 1.60 -5.31
CA ALA A 249 10.77 2.44 -6.44
C ALA A 249 9.72 3.51 -6.75
N VAL A 250 8.42 3.24 -6.49
CA VAL A 250 7.36 4.24 -6.57
C VAL A 250 7.58 5.32 -5.52
N GLY A 251 7.79 4.96 -4.25
CA GLY A 251 8.08 5.91 -3.17
C GLY A 251 9.27 6.82 -3.51
N THR A 252 10.42 6.23 -3.89
CA THR A 252 11.59 7.01 -4.30
C THR A 252 11.33 7.94 -5.50
N ALA A 253 10.51 7.51 -6.46
CA ALA A 253 10.17 8.35 -7.60
C ALA A 253 9.21 9.49 -7.20
N VAL A 254 8.28 9.23 -6.28
CA VAL A 254 7.38 10.23 -5.69
C VAL A 254 8.17 11.29 -4.93
N ASP A 255 9.09 10.90 -4.04
CA ASP A 255 9.98 11.84 -3.33
C ASP A 255 10.76 12.73 -4.32
N GLY A 256 11.18 12.15 -5.44
CA GLY A 256 11.87 12.88 -6.52
C GLY A 256 10.97 13.85 -7.30
N ILE A 257 9.66 13.57 -7.40
CA ILE A 257 8.70 14.50 -8.00
C ILE A 257 8.39 15.62 -7.02
N GLU A 258 8.17 15.32 -5.74
CA GLU A 258 7.92 16.32 -4.68
C GLU A 258 9.04 17.35 -4.66
N ALA A 259 10.30 16.90 -4.57
CA ALA A 259 11.46 17.79 -4.57
C ALA A 259 11.54 18.65 -5.85
N ALA A 260 11.22 18.09 -7.01
CA ALA A 260 11.22 18.83 -8.27
C ALA A 260 10.11 19.90 -8.29
N VAL A 261 8.91 19.55 -7.84
CA VAL A 261 7.75 20.45 -7.78
C VAL A 261 7.98 21.58 -6.77
N GLU A 262 8.49 21.27 -5.57
CA GLU A 262 8.84 22.29 -4.55
C GLU A 262 9.88 23.29 -5.06
N GLU A 263 10.91 22.81 -5.78
CA GLU A 263 11.90 23.69 -6.40
C GLU A 263 11.25 24.62 -7.41
N GLN A 264 10.31 24.13 -8.22
CA GLN A 264 9.59 24.95 -9.21
C GLN A 264 8.62 25.94 -8.54
N ILE A 265 7.91 25.55 -7.48
CA ILE A 265 7.08 26.46 -6.67
C ILE A 265 7.95 27.61 -6.11
N ALA A 266 9.11 27.28 -5.56
CA ALA A 266 10.04 28.27 -5.02
C ALA A 266 10.66 29.19 -6.08
N ALA A 267 10.77 28.73 -7.34
CA ALA A 267 11.21 29.54 -8.46
C ALA A 267 10.09 30.47 -8.95
N LEU A 268 8.88 29.93 -9.16
CA LEU A 268 7.71 30.65 -9.68
C LEU A 268 7.21 31.72 -8.69
N SER A 269 7.17 31.43 -7.39
CA SER A 269 6.69 32.36 -6.35
C SER A 269 7.51 33.65 -6.21
N LYS A 270 8.75 33.68 -6.75
CA LYS A 270 9.62 34.88 -6.73
C LYS A 270 9.41 35.81 -7.92
N ILE A 271 8.59 35.40 -8.89
CA ILE A 271 8.39 36.12 -10.13
C ILE A 271 7.13 36.97 -10.03
N THR A 272 7.16 38.17 -10.61
CA THR A 272 5.94 38.94 -10.88
C THR A 272 5.50 38.64 -12.31
N PRO A 273 4.46 37.81 -12.52
CA PRO A 273 4.01 37.43 -13.85
C PRO A 273 3.38 38.61 -14.60
N PRO A 274 3.24 38.53 -15.93
CA PRO A 274 2.46 39.48 -16.70
C PRO A 274 1.03 39.64 -16.12
N PRO A 275 0.48 40.87 -16.02
CA PRO A 275 -0.79 41.10 -15.32
C PRO A 275 -1.98 40.30 -15.84
N ASN A 276 -2.00 39.99 -17.14
CA ASN A 276 -3.03 39.21 -17.79
C ASN A 276 -3.07 37.74 -17.35
N VAL A 277 -1.98 37.21 -16.80
CA VAL A 277 -1.87 35.82 -16.35
C VAL A 277 -1.67 35.66 -14.85
N ALA A 278 -1.71 36.77 -14.09
CA ALA A 278 -1.43 36.77 -12.66
C ALA A 278 -2.34 35.81 -11.86
N THR A 279 -3.64 35.76 -12.16
CA THR A 279 -4.58 34.82 -11.53
C THR A 279 -4.21 33.38 -11.87
N ALA A 280 -4.04 33.05 -13.15
CA ALA A 280 -3.72 31.70 -13.59
C ALA A 280 -2.35 31.21 -13.07
N HIS A 281 -1.40 32.13 -12.85
CA HIS A 281 -0.12 31.85 -12.18
C HIS A 281 -0.31 31.50 -10.70
N ALA A 282 -1.14 32.26 -9.96
CA ALA A 282 -1.46 31.97 -8.57
C ALA A 282 -2.22 30.65 -8.40
N ASP A 283 -3.15 30.35 -9.33
CA ASP A 283 -3.86 29.08 -9.38
C ASP A 283 -2.90 27.91 -9.66
N LEU A 284 -1.92 28.11 -10.54
CA LEU A 284 -0.88 27.11 -10.80
C LEU A 284 -0.04 26.82 -9.56
N LEU A 285 0.40 27.86 -8.83
CA LEU A 285 1.15 27.68 -7.58
C LEU A 285 0.33 26.89 -6.56
N SER A 286 -0.94 27.27 -6.37
CA SER A 286 -1.84 26.61 -5.44
C SER A 286 -2.08 25.13 -5.82
N GLY A 287 -2.29 24.86 -7.11
CA GLY A 287 -2.46 23.49 -7.61
C GLY A 287 -1.19 22.64 -7.48
N LEU A 288 -0.01 23.23 -7.68
CA LEU A 288 1.27 22.53 -7.49
C LEU A 288 1.53 22.21 -6.00
N GLU A 289 1.17 23.12 -5.08
CA GLU A 289 1.24 22.85 -3.64
C GLU A 289 0.30 21.69 -3.24
N ALA A 290 -0.95 21.72 -3.69
CA ALA A 290 -1.90 20.62 -3.46
C ALA A 290 -1.45 19.29 -4.10
N LEU A 291 -0.70 19.36 -5.21
CA LEU A 291 -0.13 18.18 -5.85
C LEU A 291 0.97 17.54 -4.99
N VAL A 292 1.78 18.33 -4.27
CA VAL A 292 2.79 17.81 -3.32
C VAL A 292 2.12 17.00 -2.22
N ASP A 293 1.00 17.47 -1.65
CA ASP A 293 0.25 16.69 -0.66
C ASP A 293 -0.27 15.36 -1.23
N SER A 294 -0.78 15.39 -2.46
CA SER A 294 -1.28 14.19 -3.16
C SER A 294 -0.17 13.19 -3.50
N LEU A 295 1.03 13.70 -3.75
CA LEU A 295 2.23 12.89 -3.93
C LEU A 295 2.61 12.20 -2.62
N ALA A 296 2.61 12.90 -1.49
CA ALA A 296 2.94 12.33 -0.18
C ALA A 296 1.96 11.21 0.23
N GLU A 297 0.67 11.39 -0.06
CA GLU A 297 -0.34 10.34 0.10
C GLU A 297 -0.08 9.13 -0.81
N THR A 298 0.33 9.37 -2.06
CA THR A 298 0.69 8.31 -3.00
C THR A 298 1.95 7.54 -2.56
N GLY A 299 2.94 8.23 -1.99
CA GLY A 299 4.12 7.62 -1.37
C GLY A 299 3.74 6.73 -0.18
N SER A 300 2.85 7.21 0.68
CA SER A 300 2.31 6.44 1.81
C SER A 300 1.55 5.20 1.35
N ALA A 301 0.70 5.35 0.32
CA ALA A 301 -0.02 4.25 -0.30
C ALA A 301 0.91 3.21 -0.96
N ALA A 302 2.06 3.64 -1.50
CA ALA A 302 3.08 2.73 -1.98
C ALA A 302 3.73 1.94 -0.83
N GLY A 303 4.03 2.61 0.29
CA GLY A 303 4.49 1.94 1.52
C GLY A 303 3.52 0.87 2.04
N ALA A 304 2.21 1.12 1.91
CA ALA A 304 1.16 0.18 2.29
C ALA A 304 0.88 -0.93 1.26
N GLY A 305 1.50 -0.88 0.07
CA GLY A 305 1.27 -1.83 -1.02
C GLY A 305 -0.04 -1.62 -1.78
N GLU A 306 -0.74 -0.50 -1.58
CA GLU A 306 -1.93 -0.15 -2.38
C GLU A 306 -1.55 0.22 -3.82
N VAL A 307 -0.38 0.86 -3.98
CA VAL A 307 0.18 1.31 -5.25
C VAL A 307 1.58 0.69 -5.43
N CYS A 308 1.76 -0.09 -6.49
CA CYS A 308 2.91 -0.97 -6.58
C CYS A 308 3.83 -0.74 -7.76
N VAL A 309 3.39 0.01 -8.77
CA VAL A 309 4.16 0.32 -9.97
C VAL A 309 3.85 1.73 -10.45
N GLY A 310 4.69 2.27 -11.32
CA GLY A 310 4.52 3.60 -11.89
C GLY A 310 3.16 3.83 -12.53
N SER A 311 2.64 2.84 -13.27
CA SER A 311 1.36 2.99 -13.96
C SER A 311 0.18 3.17 -13.01
N SER A 312 0.16 2.50 -11.85
CA SER A 312 -0.92 2.68 -10.87
C SER A 312 -0.74 3.96 -10.06
N ALA A 313 0.50 4.36 -9.77
CA ALA A 313 0.78 5.65 -9.13
C ALA A 313 0.29 6.82 -9.99
N LEU A 314 0.62 6.81 -11.28
CA LEU A 314 0.16 7.82 -12.24
C LEU A 314 -1.37 7.80 -12.38
N ALA A 315 -1.97 6.62 -12.44
CA ALA A 315 -3.42 6.51 -12.53
C ALA A 315 -4.09 7.11 -11.28
N ARG A 316 -3.56 6.84 -10.08
CA ARG A 316 -4.03 7.45 -8.82
C ARG A 316 -3.90 8.97 -8.86
N LEU A 317 -2.67 9.48 -9.00
CA LEU A 317 -2.37 10.92 -9.04
C LEU A 317 -3.22 11.65 -10.08
N SER A 318 -3.38 11.09 -11.28
CA SER A 318 -4.16 11.72 -12.34
C SER A 318 -5.65 11.91 -12.03
N ARG A 319 -6.18 11.21 -11.01
CA ARG A 319 -7.59 11.30 -10.61
C ARG A 319 -7.82 12.19 -9.39
N GLU A 320 -6.76 12.62 -8.73
CA GLU A 320 -6.85 13.53 -7.58
C GLU A 320 -7.35 14.91 -8.02
N SER A 321 -8.01 15.63 -7.11
CA SER A 321 -8.50 16.99 -7.38
C SER A 321 -7.36 17.97 -7.63
N SER A 322 -6.22 17.81 -6.95
CA SER A 322 -4.99 18.60 -7.18
C SER A 322 -4.51 18.51 -8.63
N ALA A 323 -4.55 17.32 -9.22
CA ALA A 323 -4.23 17.11 -10.63
C ALA A 323 -5.23 17.79 -11.57
N GLU A 324 -6.51 17.89 -11.19
CA GLU A 324 -7.52 18.64 -11.92
C GLU A 324 -7.27 20.16 -11.84
N GLU A 325 -6.94 20.66 -10.66
CA GLU A 325 -6.59 22.07 -10.42
C GLU A 325 -5.38 22.50 -11.25
N VAL A 326 -4.31 21.70 -11.27
CA VAL A 326 -3.13 22.00 -12.12
C VAL A 326 -3.52 22.04 -13.60
N ARG A 327 -4.32 21.09 -14.09
CA ARG A 327 -4.78 21.10 -15.49
C ARG A 327 -5.67 22.30 -15.81
N ALA A 328 -6.52 22.71 -14.87
CA ALA A 328 -7.35 23.91 -15.02
C ALA A 328 -6.47 25.18 -15.09
N ALA A 329 -5.46 25.29 -14.23
CA ALA A 329 -4.51 26.40 -14.24
C ALA A 329 -3.70 26.45 -15.56
N GLN A 330 -3.26 25.29 -16.07
CA GLN A 330 -2.61 25.19 -17.38
C GLN A 330 -3.51 25.69 -18.50
N GLN A 331 -4.79 25.29 -18.50
CA GLN A 331 -5.77 25.75 -19.48
C GLN A 331 -6.02 27.27 -19.36
N ALA A 332 -6.08 27.79 -18.14
CA ALA A 332 -6.21 29.22 -17.89
C ALA A 332 -5.00 30.00 -18.45
N LEU A 333 -3.77 29.53 -18.20
CA LEU A 333 -2.54 30.13 -18.76
C LEU A 333 -2.54 30.12 -20.30
N ALA A 334 -3.01 29.04 -20.92
CA ALA A 334 -3.11 28.93 -22.37
C ALA A 334 -4.16 29.86 -23.00
N THR A 335 -5.17 30.30 -22.24
CA THR A 335 -6.31 31.10 -22.75
C THR A 335 -6.32 32.55 -22.25
N ALA A 336 -5.51 32.89 -21.25
CA ALA A 336 -5.46 34.21 -20.65
C ALA A 336 -4.94 35.32 -21.59
N ASP A 337 -4.15 34.96 -22.61
CA ASP A 337 -3.67 35.89 -23.65
C ASP A 337 -3.91 35.33 -25.06
N PRO A 338 -4.98 35.75 -25.74
CA PRO A 338 -5.24 35.32 -27.11
C PRO A 338 -4.16 35.74 -28.13
N ALA A 339 -3.36 36.77 -27.83
CA ALA A 339 -2.28 37.21 -28.70
C ALA A 339 -0.97 36.44 -28.45
N GLN A 340 -0.75 35.95 -27.23
CA GLN A 340 0.43 35.18 -26.82
C GLN A 340 0.05 34.05 -25.84
N PRO A 341 -0.58 32.96 -26.33
CA PRO A 341 -1.02 31.87 -25.47
C PRO A 341 0.17 31.16 -24.84
N TYR A 342 0.24 31.16 -23.50
CA TYR A 342 1.33 30.51 -22.77
C TYR A 342 1.17 29.00 -22.82
N GLN A 343 2.22 28.32 -23.26
CA GLN A 343 2.27 26.88 -23.30
C GLN A 343 2.86 26.37 -22.00
N VAL A 344 2.05 25.62 -21.26
CA VAL A 344 2.49 24.78 -20.15
C VAL A 344 2.21 23.35 -20.60
N GLY A 345 3.26 22.54 -20.72
CA GLY A 345 3.20 21.13 -21.07
C GLY A 345 2.32 20.33 -20.11
N SER A 346 2.17 19.02 -20.34
CA SER A 346 1.37 18.17 -19.45
C SER A 346 2.10 17.85 -18.15
N LEU A 347 2.36 18.87 -17.30
CA LEU A 347 2.94 18.73 -15.95
C LEU A 347 2.34 17.57 -15.17
N VAL A 348 1.03 17.35 -15.35
CA VAL A 348 0.30 16.25 -14.75
C VAL A 348 -0.31 15.38 -15.86
N PRO A 349 -0.15 14.04 -15.81
CA PRO A 349 -0.74 13.13 -16.79
C PRO A 349 -2.24 13.30 -16.90
N GLU A 350 -2.84 13.00 -18.05
CA GLU A 350 -4.29 12.97 -18.20
C GLU A 350 -4.95 11.95 -17.24
N LYS A 351 -6.21 12.25 -16.87
CA LYS A 351 -7.01 11.41 -15.99
C LYS A 351 -7.11 9.99 -16.56
N THR A 352 -6.51 9.04 -15.85
CA THR A 352 -6.43 7.64 -16.27
C THR A 352 -7.20 6.76 -15.31
N SER A 353 -8.07 5.89 -15.86
CA SER A 353 -8.81 4.90 -15.07
C SER A 353 -7.96 3.70 -14.69
N ASP A 354 -8.31 3.04 -13.61
CA ASP A 354 -7.64 1.81 -13.20
C ASP A 354 -7.92 0.66 -14.19
N SER A 355 -6.88 -0.07 -14.54
CA SER A 355 -7.01 -1.30 -15.33
C SER A 355 -7.17 -2.53 -14.43
N ASN A 356 -7.68 -3.63 -14.97
CA ASN A 356 -7.78 -4.92 -14.26
C ASN A 356 -7.30 -6.08 -15.13
N ARG A 357 -6.05 -5.99 -15.57
CA ARG A 357 -5.37 -6.98 -16.40
C ARG A 357 -5.07 -8.23 -15.58
N ARG A 358 -5.29 -9.41 -16.15
CA ARG A 358 -5.03 -10.70 -15.47
C ARG A 358 -4.49 -11.71 -16.46
N LEU A 359 -3.51 -12.52 -16.05
CA LEU A 359 -3.04 -13.65 -16.86
C LEU A 359 -3.97 -14.86 -16.71
N SER A 360 -3.86 -15.84 -17.59
CA SER A 360 -4.56 -17.12 -17.41
C SER A 360 -4.03 -17.87 -16.18
N ASN A 361 -4.91 -18.61 -15.49
CA ASN A 361 -4.50 -19.43 -14.36
C ASN A 361 -3.47 -20.49 -14.81
N GLY A 362 -2.37 -20.64 -14.07
CA GLY A 362 -1.28 -21.54 -14.41
C GLY A 362 -0.30 -21.00 -15.46
N LYS A 363 -0.41 -19.72 -15.86
CA LYS A 363 0.53 -19.13 -16.82
C LYS A 363 1.93 -19.08 -16.22
N PHE A 364 2.88 -19.78 -16.84
CA PHE A 364 4.28 -19.66 -16.46
C PHE A 364 4.88 -18.34 -16.94
N LEU A 365 5.47 -17.59 -16.01
CA LEU A 365 6.35 -16.45 -16.27
C LEU A 365 7.79 -16.91 -16.48
N LYS A 366 8.17 -18.00 -15.81
CA LYS A 366 9.44 -18.70 -15.99
C LYS A 366 9.27 -20.18 -15.70
N ARG A 367 9.90 -21.05 -16.49
CA ARG A 367 9.86 -22.50 -16.26
C ARG A 367 11.12 -23.20 -16.73
N THR A 368 11.76 -23.91 -15.82
CA THR A 368 12.83 -24.86 -16.14
C THR A 368 12.35 -26.28 -15.80
N LYS A 369 12.06 -27.09 -16.81
CA LYS A 369 11.69 -28.51 -16.62
C LYS A 369 12.96 -29.36 -16.55
N SER A 370 13.27 -29.93 -15.38
CA SER A 370 14.53 -30.70 -15.22
C SER A 370 14.48 -31.77 -14.12
N GLY A 371 13.28 -32.25 -13.76
CA GLY A 371 13.08 -33.40 -12.88
C GLY A 371 11.64 -33.91 -12.92
N LEU A 372 11.25 -34.73 -11.94
CA LEU A 372 9.91 -35.34 -11.86
C LEU A 372 9.03 -34.77 -10.75
N GLY A 373 9.60 -33.96 -9.84
CA GLY A 373 8.89 -33.39 -8.70
C GLY A 373 7.69 -32.53 -9.09
N GLN A 374 6.71 -32.44 -8.19
CA GLN A 374 5.51 -31.65 -8.40
C GLN A 374 5.20 -30.72 -7.22
N LEU A 375 4.70 -29.52 -7.54
CA LEU A 375 4.19 -28.57 -6.57
C LEU A 375 2.73 -28.25 -6.90
N LYS A 376 1.81 -28.71 -6.06
CA LYS A 376 0.40 -28.35 -6.07
C LYS A 376 0.20 -27.05 -5.31
N ILE A 377 -0.48 -26.11 -5.93
CA ILE A 377 -0.70 -24.76 -5.43
C ILE A 377 -2.20 -24.51 -5.37
N GLU A 378 -2.68 -24.11 -4.20
CA GLU A 378 -4.06 -23.70 -3.99
C GLU A 378 -4.11 -22.23 -3.53
N ASN A 379 -4.50 -21.34 -4.44
CA ASN A 379 -4.74 -19.95 -4.09
C ASN A 379 -6.18 -19.81 -3.59
N GLY A 380 -6.40 -19.94 -2.28
CA GLY A 380 -7.73 -19.74 -1.71
C GLY A 380 -8.04 -18.27 -1.35
N GLY A 381 -7.13 -17.33 -1.63
CA GLY A 381 -7.33 -15.89 -1.42
C GLY A 381 -8.29 -15.25 -2.42
N SER A 382 -8.58 -13.97 -2.21
CA SER A 382 -9.36 -13.12 -3.12
C SER A 382 -8.52 -12.44 -4.20
N SER A 383 -7.20 -12.41 -4.03
CA SER A 383 -6.25 -11.79 -4.97
C SER A 383 -5.54 -12.83 -5.84
N ASP A 384 -5.09 -12.40 -7.02
CA ASP A 384 -4.23 -13.24 -7.86
C ASP A 384 -2.84 -13.31 -7.24
N SER A 385 -2.06 -14.34 -7.58
CA SER A 385 -0.72 -14.53 -7.02
C SER A 385 0.27 -15.05 -8.04
N VAL A 386 1.53 -14.69 -7.85
CA VAL A 386 2.67 -15.30 -8.55
C VAL A 386 3.51 -16.06 -7.54
N ILE A 387 3.76 -17.33 -7.85
CA ILE A 387 4.58 -18.23 -7.04
C ILE A 387 5.93 -18.43 -7.69
N ASN A 388 6.97 -18.06 -6.95
CA ASN A 388 8.37 -18.17 -7.33
C ASN A 388 9.05 -19.28 -6.53
N LEU A 389 9.48 -20.32 -7.23
CA LEU A 389 10.23 -21.44 -6.67
C LEU A 389 11.73 -21.21 -6.90
N VAL A 390 12.45 -20.87 -5.85
CA VAL A 390 13.87 -20.48 -5.89
C VAL A 390 14.72 -21.58 -5.25
N ARG A 391 15.67 -22.13 -6.00
CA ARG A 391 16.57 -23.17 -5.49
C ARG A 391 17.58 -22.55 -4.52
N SER A 392 17.94 -23.25 -3.46
CA SER A 392 19.00 -22.83 -2.53
C SER A 392 20.28 -22.49 -3.29
N GLY A 393 20.90 -21.34 -2.97
CA GLY A 393 22.08 -20.80 -3.66
C GLY A 393 21.79 -20.03 -4.96
N SER A 394 20.53 -19.97 -5.43
CA SER A 394 20.14 -19.15 -6.59
C SER A 394 19.42 -17.88 -6.15
N LYS A 395 19.67 -16.76 -6.85
CA LYS A 395 18.87 -15.52 -6.73
C LYS A 395 17.68 -15.48 -7.71
N SER A 396 17.67 -16.37 -8.69
CA SER A 396 16.65 -16.44 -9.73
C SER A 396 15.68 -17.60 -9.49
N PRO A 397 14.37 -17.41 -9.71
CA PRO A 397 13.42 -18.51 -9.68
C PRO A 397 13.71 -19.51 -10.81
N MET A 398 13.56 -20.79 -10.52
CA MET A 398 13.54 -21.86 -11.54
C MET A 398 12.13 -22.03 -12.13
N VAL A 399 11.12 -21.76 -11.31
CA VAL A 399 9.72 -21.69 -11.73
C VAL A 399 9.12 -20.40 -11.20
N SER A 400 8.39 -19.70 -12.06
CA SER A 400 7.53 -18.58 -11.71
C SER A 400 6.19 -18.81 -12.41
N VAL A 401 5.10 -18.91 -11.64
CA VAL A 401 3.78 -19.24 -12.17
C VAL A 401 2.70 -18.36 -11.58
N TYR A 402 1.81 -17.88 -12.46
CA TYR A 402 0.65 -17.10 -12.10
C TYR A 402 -0.52 -18.02 -11.73
N VAL A 403 -1.15 -17.78 -10.58
CA VAL A 403 -2.30 -18.53 -10.07
C VAL A 403 -3.39 -17.54 -9.68
N ARG A 404 -4.55 -17.65 -10.33
CA ARG A 404 -5.67 -16.73 -10.06
C ARG A 404 -6.24 -16.94 -8.67
N ALA A 405 -6.89 -15.90 -8.14
CA ALA A 405 -7.73 -15.98 -6.95
C ALA A 405 -8.71 -17.15 -7.04
N LYS A 406 -8.87 -17.89 -5.93
CA LYS A 406 -9.65 -19.14 -5.84
C LYS A 406 -9.21 -20.25 -6.81
N GLY A 407 -8.07 -20.08 -7.48
CA GLY A 407 -7.53 -21.00 -8.47
C GLY A 407 -6.64 -22.07 -7.85
N LYS A 408 -6.51 -23.19 -8.56
CA LYS A 408 -5.55 -24.24 -8.26
C LYS A 408 -4.67 -24.48 -9.47
N PHE A 409 -3.42 -24.86 -9.24
CA PHE A 409 -2.51 -25.25 -10.31
C PHE A 409 -1.44 -26.22 -9.83
N THR A 410 -1.01 -27.13 -10.70
CA THR A 410 0.09 -28.06 -10.40
C THR A 410 1.27 -27.78 -11.32
N VAL A 411 2.38 -27.35 -10.72
CA VAL A 411 3.66 -27.28 -11.40
C VAL A 411 4.24 -28.68 -11.46
N THR A 412 4.48 -29.18 -12.66
CA THR A 412 5.16 -30.46 -12.91
C THR A 412 6.57 -30.24 -13.45
N GLY A 413 7.45 -31.19 -13.18
CA GLY A 413 8.79 -31.23 -13.74
C GLY A 413 9.85 -30.50 -12.92
N VAL A 414 9.63 -30.40 -11.60
CA VAL A 414 10.55 -29.75 -10.65
C VAL A 414 11.77 -30.65 -10.45
N ARG A 415 12.96 -30.05 -10.50
CA ARG A 415 14.22 -30.75 -10.29
C ARG A 415 14.44 -31.07 -8.81
N ASP A 416 15.14 -32.16 -8.55
CA ASP A 416 15.62 -32.49 -7.21
C ASP A 416 16.51 -31.38 -6.63
N GLY A 417 16.29 -31.09 -5.35
CA GLY A 417 16.96 -30.00 -4.66
C GLY A 417 16.11 -29.40 -3.56
N THR A 418 16.70 -28.47 -2.82
CA THR A 418 16.02 -27.73 -1.75
C THR A 418 15.65 -26.34 -2.25
N TYR A 419 14.41 -25.94 -2.02
CA TYR A 419 13.84 -24.71 -2.54
C TYR A 419 13.24 -23.85 -1.43
N ARG A 420 13.23 -22.54 -1.66
CA ARG A 420 12.38 -21.57 -0.96
C ARG A 420 11.27 -21.12 -1.91
N ILE A 421 10.08 -20.93 -1.36
CA ILE A 421 8.92 -20.46 -2.10
C ILE A 421 8.61 -19.03 -1.67
N TYR A 422 8.62 -18.15 -2.66
CA TYR A 422 8.23 -16.75 -2.54
C TYR A 422 6.89 -16.55 -3.24
N MET A 423 6.03 -15.72 -2.67
CA MET A 423 4.73 -15.40 -3.22
C MET A 423 4.53 -13.90 -3.25
N THR A 424 3.99 -13.40 -4.36
CA THR A 424 3.45 -12.05 -4.43
C THR A 424 2.00 -12.14 -4.83
N GLY A 425 1.14 -11.39 -4.15
CA GLY A 425 -0.29 -11.30 -4.47
C GLY A 425 -0.65 -9.89 -4.89
N GLY A 426 -1.76 -9.70 -5.61
CA GLY A 426 -2.33 -8.38 -5.89
C GLY A 426 -3.38 -8.36 -6.99
N LYS A 427 -3.67 -7.15 -7.48
CA LYS A 427 -4.61 -6.85 -8.56
C LYS A 427 -3.90 -6.21 -9.75
N ASP A 428 -4.53 -6.29 -10.91
CA ASP A 428 -4.06 -5.71 -12.18
C ASP A 428 -2.60 -6.03 -12.52
N TRP A 429 -2.40 -7.17 -13.17
CA TRP A 429 -1.09 -7.61 -13.62
C TRP A 429 -0.52 -6.70 -14.71
N ASP A 430 0.60 -6.04 -14.41
CA ASP A 430 1.39 -5.32 -15.39
C ASP A 430 2.42 -6.25 -16.05
N GLY A 431 2.23 -6.52 -17.34
CA GLY A 431 3.12 -7.41 -18.10
C GLY A 431 4.53 -6.85 -18.33
N LYS A 432 4.70 -5.53 -18.36
CA LYS A 432 6.01 -4.88 -18.56
C LYS A 432 6.80 -4.85 -17.26
N ALA A 433 6.15 -4.49 -16.16
CA ALA A 433 6.76 -4.53 -14.83
C ALA A 433 6.89 -5.95 -14.26
N LYS A 434 6.10 -6.91 -14.80
CA LYS A 434 5.95 -8.27 -14.26
C LYS A 434 5.56 -8.26 -12.78
N ALA A 435 4.66 -7.36 -12.42
CA ALA A 435 4.20 -7.14 -11.06
C ALA A 435 2.70 -6.85 -11.05
N PHE A 436 2.08 -7.02 -9.88
CA PHE A 436 0.73 -6.49 -9.64
C PHE A 436 0.83 -4.98 -9.45
N SER A 437 -0.06 -4.22 -10.05
CA SER A 437 -0.02 -2.76 -9.97
C SER A 437 -0.66 -2.22 -8.68
N ARG A 438 -1.57 -2.98 -8.07
CA ARG A 438 -2.32 -2.55 -6.88
C ARG A 438 -2.50 -3.67 -5.87
N ASP A 439 -2.70 -3.30 -4.61
CA ASP A 439 -2.90 -4.21 -3.47
C ASP A 439 -1.86 -5.32 -3.40
N CYS A 440 -0.59 -4.98 -3.66
CA CYS A 440 0.48 -5.94 -3.71
C CYS A 440 0.95 -6.36 -2.32
N SER A 441 1.28 -7.64 -2.21
CA SER A 441 1.92 -8.24 -1.04
C SER A 441 3.13 -9.05 -1.49
N PHE A 442 4.13 -9.17 -0.61
CA PHE A 442 5.36 -9.90 -0.87
C PHE A 442 5.70 -10.74 0.35
N GLN A 443 5.63 -12.06 0.21
CA GLN A 443 5.81 -12.99 1.30
C GLN A 443 6.68 -14.16 0.87
N ARG A 444 7.23 -14.87 1.85
CA ARG A 444 7.87 -16.17 1.63
C ARG A 444 7.43 -17.13 2.71
N PHE A 445 7.46 -18.42 2.38
CA PHE A 445 7.41 -19.45 3.42
C PHE A 445 8.71 -19.45 4.23
N GLU A 446 8.59 -19.72 5.53
CA GLU A 446 9.76 -19.93 6.40
C GLU A 446 10.42 -21.28 6.11
N ASP A 447 9.61 -22.29 5.82
CA ASP A 447 10.07 -23.64 5.52
C ASP A 447 10.76 -23.75 4.16
N THR A 448 11.67 -24.72 4.08
CA THR A 448 12.27 -25.13 2.82
C THR A 448 11.61 -26.40 2.28
N PHE A 449 11.49 -26.47 0.95
CA PHE A 449 10.82 -27.55 0.25
C PHE A 449 11.86 -28.40 -0.49
N LYS A 450 12.09 -29.62 -0.02
CA LYS A 450 13.04 -30.55 -0.63
C LYS A 450 12.31 -31.46 -1.61
N PHE A 451 12.77 -31.48 -2.85
CA PHE A 451 12.33 -32.40 -3.90
C PHE A 451 13.38 -33.50 -4.07
N THR A 452 12.93 -34.75 -4.11
CA THR A 452 13.78 -35.93 -4.31
C THR A 452 13.04 -36.94 -5.18
N THR A 453 13.79 -37.57 -6.07
CA THR A 453 13.33 -38.59 -6.99
C THR A 453 14.14 -39.86 -6.78
N THR A 454 13.46 -41.01 -6.67
CA THR A 454 14.06 -42.36 -6.67
C THR A 454 13.72 -43.07 -7.98
N SER A 455 14.09 -44.34 -8.12
CA SER A 455 13.73 -45.14 -9.30
C SER A 455 12.22 -45.33 -9.48
N THR A 456 11.44 -45.25 -8.39
CA THR A 456 9.99 -45.55 -8.41
C THR A 456 9.11 -44.44 -7.84
N GLN A 457 9.69 -43.42 -7.20
CA GLN A 457 8.93 -42.37 -6.50
C GLN A 457 9.52 -40.98 -6.74
N TYR A 458 8.69 -39.95 -6.59
CA TYR A 458 9.13 -38.55 -6.61
C TYR A 458 8.30 -37.72 -5.63
N THR A 459 8.86 -36.60 -5.17
CA THR A 459 8.18 -35.72 -4.21
C THR A 459 7.03 -34.92 -4.83
N ILE A 460 5.90 -34.86 -4.12
CA ILE A 460 4.78 -33.97 -4.39
C ILE A 460 4.55 -33.08 -3.17
N TRP A 461 4.77 -31.78 -3.32
CA TRP A 461 4.41 -30.79 -2.30
C TRP A 461 3.05 -30.19 -2.59
N THR A 462 2.29 -29.85 -1.55
CA THR A 462 1.05 -29.07 -1.65
C THR A 462 1.17 -27.84 -0.77
N ILE A 463 0.87 -26.68 -1.31
CA ILE A 463 0.82 -25.40 -0.59
C ILE A 463 -0.54 -24.74 -0.78
N THR A 464 -0.99 -24.04 0.26
CA THR A 464 -2.20 -23.23 0.24
C THR A 464 -1.81 -21.80 0.59
N LEU A 465 -2.28 -20.83 -0.21
CA LEU A 465 -1.92 -19.41 -0.09
C LEU A 465 -2.90 -18.60 0.78
N THR A 466 -3.76 -19.29 1.51
CA THR A 466 -4.69 -18.66 2.47
C THR A 466 -4.24 -19.02 3.88
N PRO A 467 -4.21 -18.07 4.81
CA PRO A 467 -4.06 -18.40 6.22
C PRO A 467 -5.22 -19.30 6.64
N THR A 468 -4.92 -20.51 7.08
CA THR A 468 -5.90 -21.40 7.71
C THR A 468 -5.67 -21.38 9.21
N VAL A 469 -6.76 -21.29 9.99
CA VAL A 469 -6.68 -21.44 11.45
C VAL A 469 -6.10 -22.83 11.76
N GLY A 470 -4.96 -22.87 12.45
CA GLY A 470 -4.23 -24.12 12.72
C GLY A 470 -3.31 -24.62 11.59
N GLY A 471 -3.08 -23.81 10.55
CA GLY A 471 -2.11 -24.12 9.49
C GLY A 471 -0.67 -24.18 10.02
N ASN A 472 0.12 -25.11 9.46
CA ASN A 472 1.52 -25.33 9.85
C ASN A 472 2.53 -24.45 9.09
N ALA A 473 2.10 -23.77 8.03
CA ALA A 473 2.99 -23.01 7.16
C ALA A 473 3.11 -21.56 7.64
N ARG A 474 4.28 -21.22 8.19
CA ARG A 474 4.62 -19.84 8.56
C ARG A 474 5.12 -19.06 7.35
N THR A 475 4.73 -17.79 7.29
CA THR A 475 5.21 -16.86 6.26
C THR A 475 5.80 -15.63 6.90
N SER A 476 6.78 -15.03 6.22
CA SER A 476 7.35 -13.75 6.59
C SER A 476 7.25 -12.80 5.41
N ASP A 477 7.07 -11.52 5.69
CA ASP A 477 7.12 -10.49 4.66
C ASP A 477 8.52 -10.39 4.05
N VAL A 478 8.57 -9.93 2.80
CA VAL A 478 9.78 -9.79 2.01
C VAL A 478 9.85 -8.37 1.49
N ASP A 479 10.97 -7.69 1.69
CA ASP A 479 11.20 -6.37 1.09
C ASP A 479 11.01 -6.48 -0.45
N PRO A 480 10.18 -5.63 -1.07
CA PRO A 480 9.87 -5.72 -2.50
C PRO A 480 11.11 -5.66 -3.42
N SER A 481 12.16 -4.94 -3.01
CA SER A 481 13.43 -4.83 -3.74
C SER A 481 14.31 -6.07 -3.63
N SER A 482 14.03 -6.94 -2.65
CA SER A 482 14.69 -8.25 -2.49
C SER A 482 13.88 -9.41 -3.06
N PHE A 483 12.70 -9.14 -3.62
CA PHE A 483 11.82 -10.19 -4.13
C PHE A 483 12.40 -10.87 -5.37
N PRO A 484 12.37 -12.21 -5.50
CA PRO A 484 12.98 -12.89 -6.64
C PRO A 484 12.23 -12.62 -7.96
N GLY A 485 12.93 -12.05 -8.93
CA GLY A 485 12.40 -11.83 -10.29
C GLY A 485 11.61 -10.53 -10.47
N SER A 486 11.64 -9.62 -9.49
CA SER A 486 11.27 -8.21 -9.67
C SER A 486 12.31 -7.41 -10.44
#